data_AF-A0A525IC29-F1
#
_entry.id   AF-A0A525IC29-F1
#
_cell.length_a   1.000
_cell.length_b   1.000
_cell.length_c   1.000
_cell.angle_alpha   90.00
_cell.angle_beta   90.00
_cell.angle_gamma   90.00
#
_symmetry.space_group_name_H-M   'P 1'
#
loop_
_entity.id
_entity.type
_entity.pdbx_description
1 polymer ?
#
loop_
_entity_poly.entity_id
_entity_poly.type
_entity_poly.pdbx_seq_one_letter_code
_entity_poly.pdbx_strand_id
1 'polypeptide(L)'
;MSTAAIDREGSVMSLKSWAFMCGAALSCLAFNCGVAAAASCTALAGAKLDNVDFLSSVEVPAAGDLPGYCRVLGFVRPAINFDVRLPLTGWNGKFYEVGCGGFCGTLDSDIKGFANAQNYALRRSYAVAVSDGGHWGAGSIDGRWALSNPVGKEDWAWRAETEVAKVGKALVAAYYGKAQDRAYFAGCSDGGRMAGVEVSRFPDDFDGIIMGAPALDFTGLVATFFSWIKNVNVGADGQAILPVSKFKLVEDAVYKQCADKGGLISRPLQCQFDPVSLQCKSGDGPECLSAAQVGVLNKWYGGPKNSAGQQLYPGGLPLGSEPFWANWLTPLAGLGDDSILGAFAENFVKYLAFVPDAGPLYSSAQYDYDKDPQRMGAGAKIYNATTFNPVSPGDLPATDLSAFAKHGGKLIIYHGWADMLVTPQLTTLYYESIAKHAGGLPQARDFARLFMIPGMDHCGVFSNGPGITDTGVDLLTALEGWVEKGAAPDQVLATKVDDKGQPLWQRPVCAWPQTATYKSGAPNLANSYACANP
;
A
#
# COMPACT_ATOMS: atom_id res chain seq x y z
N MET A 1 -47.00 -32.37 59.02
CA MET A 1 -45.58 -31.93 59.04
C MET A 1 -45.60 -30.43 58.75
N SER A 2 -45.76 -29.56 59.75
CA SER A 2 -44.72 -29.01 60.68
C SER A 2 -43.62 -28.21 59.97
N THR A 3 -43.13 -27.02 60.40
CA THR A 3 -43.55 -25.91 61.33
C THR A 3 -42.37 -24.89 61.34
N ALA A 4 -42.46 -23.56 61.54
CA ALA A 4 -43.53 -22.53 61.63
C ALA A 4 -42.89 -21.19 61.14
N ALA A 5 -43.58 -20.13 60.68
CA ALA A 5 -44.45 -19.12 61.34
C ALA A 5 -43.79 -18.20 62.40
N ILE A 6 -44.28 -16.94 62.41
CA ILE A 6 -44.29 -15.88 63.48
C ILE A 6 -43.19 -14.79 63.37
N ASP A 7 -43.46 -13.47 63.45
CA ASP A 7 -44.68 -12.64 63.25
C ASP A 7 -44.32 -11.12 63.33
N ARG A 8 -45.21 -10.22 62.85
CA ARG A 8 -45.58 -8.86 63.39
C ARG A 8 -44.50 -7.84 63.82
N GLU A 9 -44.73 -6.54 64.03
CA GLU A 9 -45.78 -5.51 63.85
C GLU A 9 -45.00 -4.15 63.79
N GLY A 10 -45.48 -2.97 63.44
CA GLY A 10 -46.82 -2.39 63.36
C GLY A 10 -46.70 -0.88 63.11
N SER A 11 -47.79 -0.23 62.74
CA SER A 11 -47.85 1.16 62.26
C SER A 11 -47.92 2.22 63.37
N VAL A 12 -47.34 3.41 63.15
CA VAL A 12 -47.93 4.70 63.64
C VAL A 12 -47.65 5.82 62.63
N MET A 13 -48.65 6.65 62.38
CA MET A 13 -48.61 7.87 61.56
C MET A 13 -48.77 9.09 62.47
N SER A 14 -47.97 10.15 62.31
CA SER A 14 -48.19 11.43 63.02
C SER A 14 -47.54 12.62 62.28
N LEU A 15 -48.36 13.59 61.86
CA LEU A 15 -47.89 14.92 61.44
C LEU A 15 -47.75 15.82 62.67
N LYS A 16 -46.71 16.68 62.71
CA LYS A 16 -46.88 18.13 63.00
C LYS A 16 -45.59 18.98 62.92
N SER A 17 -45.80 20.19 62.39
CA SER A 17 -45.13 21.45 62.73
C SER A 17 -43.80 21.83 62.06
N TRP A 18 -43.62 23.16 61.94
CA TRP A 18 -42.72 23.87 61.03
C TRP A 18 -41.39 24.35 61.64
N ALA A 19 -40.48 24.70 60.72
CA ALA A 19 -39.44 25.73 60.80
C ALA A 19 -38.21 25.51 61.71
N PHE A 20 -37.03 25.37 61.08
CA PHE A 20 -36.12 26.53 60.93
C PHE A 20 -35.14 26.33 59.77
N MET A 21 -34.61 27.42 59.21
CA MET A 21 -33.63 27.41 58.11
C MET A 21 -32.21 27.12 58.62
N CYS A 22 -31.44 26.33 57.87
CA CYS A 22 -30.03 26.63 57.62
C CYS A 22 -29.58 26.00 56.30
N GLY A 23 -28.80 26.73 55.50
CA GLY A 23 -28.56 26.37 54.10
C GLY A 23 -27.46 25.33 53.90
N ALA A 24 -27.68 24.44 52.95
CA ALA A 24 -26.61 23.74 52.23
C ALA A 24 -26.76 24.09 50.75
N ALA A 25 -25.92 25.00 50.25
CA ALA A 25 -25.84 25.26 48.82
C ALA A 25 -25.25 24.03 48.15
N LEU A 26 -26.04 23.31 47.35
CA LEU A 26 -25.51 22.32 46.43
C LEU A 26 -24.68 23.05 45.38
N SER A 27 -23.36 22.93 45.48
CA SER A 27 -22.42 23.36 44.46
C SER A 27 -22.69 22.57 43.17
N CYS A 28 -23.46 23.15 42.25
CA CYS A 28 -23.42 22.71 40.86
C CYS A 28 -22.00 22.97 40.34
N LEU A 29 -21.15 21.94 40.40
CA LEU A 29 -19.92 21.88 39.63
C LEU A 29 -20.31 21.90 38.17
N ALA A 30 -20.35 23.10 37.59
CA ALA A 30 -20.38 23.27 36.16
C ALA A 30 -19.13 22.59 35.61
N PHE A 31 -19.31 21.44 34.97
CA PHE A 31 -18.31 20.89 34.07
C PHE A 31 -18.13 21.93 32.97
N ASN A 32 -17.07 22.72 33.12
CA ASN A 32 -16.69 23.73 32.15
C ASN A 32 -16.16 22.99 30.93
N CYS A 33 -17.08 22.55 30.07
CA CYS A 33 -16.78 22.06 28.73
C CYS A 33 -16.38 23.25 27.86
N GLY A 34 -15.26 23.88 28.25
CA GLY A 34 -14.59 24.85 27.43
C GLY A 34 -14.11 24.09 26.20
N VAL A 35 -14.64 24.48 25.03
CA VAL A 35 -14.00 24.18 23.75
C VAL A 35 -12.55 24.62 23.90
N ALA A 36 -11.61 23.67 23.86
CA ALA A 36 -10.20 24.00 23.96
C ALA A 36 -9.86 24.98 22.84
N ALA A 37 -9.36 26.16 23.19
CA ALA A 37 -9.00 27.16 22.20
C ALA A 37 -7.91 26.57 21.30
N ALA A 38 -8.06 26.78 19.98
CA ALA A 38 -7.09 26.39 18.96
C ALA A 38 -5.66 26.76 19.41
N ALA A 39 -4.79 25.75 19.54
CA ALA A 39 -3.42 25.96 19.98
C ALA A 39 -2.61 26.73 18.93
N SER A 40 -1.71 27.63 19.36
CA SER A 40 -0.68 28.13 18.44
C SER A 40 0.23 26.98 18.00
N CYS A 41 0.86 27.07 16.83
CA CYS A 41 1.73 26.01 16.34
C CYS A 41 2.83 25.66 17.37
N THR A 42 3.48 26.68 17.91
CA THR A 42 4.51 26.56 18.95
C THR A 42 4.02 25.89 20.24
N ALA A 43 2.73 25.98 20.59
CA ALA A 43 2.18 25.35 21.78
C ALA A 43 2.05 23.82 21.65
N LEU A 44 1.97 23.27 20.43
CA LEU A 44 1.92 21.82 20.22
C LEU A 44 3.19 21.09 20.68
N ALA A 45 4.34 21.77 20.74
CA ALA A 45 5.57 21.20 21.33
C ALA A 45 5.42 20.88 22.83
N GLY A 46 4.45 21.48 23.51
CA GLY A 46 4.08 21.17 24.90
C GLY A 46 2.86 20.27 25.05
N ALA A 47 2.31 19.73 23.95
CA ALA A 47 1.19 18.81 23.99
C ALA A 47 1.56 17.52 24.75
N LYS A 48 0.56 16.89 25.38
CA LYS A 48 0.73 15.63 26.11
C LYS A 48 -0.19 14.58 25.52
N LEU A 49 0.41 13.55 24.96
CA LEU A 49 -0.23 12.36 24.41
C LEU A 49 0.49 11.14 24.98
N ASP A 50 -0.26 10.13 25.39
CA ASP A 50 0.31 8.95 26.04
C ASP A 50 1.24 8.21 25.07
N ASN A 51 2.44 7.86 25.56
CA ASN A 51 3.51 7.23 24.78
C ASN A 51 4.08 8.06 23.61
N VAL A 52 3.78 9.36 23.53
CA VAL A 52 4.31 10.27 22.49
C VAL A 52 5.31 11.25 23.09
N ASP A 53 6.45 11.43 22.43
CA ASP A 53 7.42 12.48 22.73
C ASP A 53 7.54 13.44 21.53
N PHE A 54 7.24 14.73 21.75
CA PHE A 54 7.36 15.76 20.73
C PHE A 54 8.77 16.34 20.69
N LEU A 55 9.36 16.38 19.49
CA LEU A 55 10.73 16.85 19.24
C LEU A 55 10.75 18.32 18.81
N SER A 56 9.81 18.74 17.97
CA SER A 56 9.64 20.15 17.59
C SER A 56 8.24 20.45 17.07
N SER A 57 7.83 21.72 17.17
CA SER A 57 6.66 22.25 16.47
C SER A 57 6.96 23.66 15.97
N VAL A 58 6.96 23.85 14.64
CA VAL A 58 7.43 25.09 14.00
C VAL A 58 6.53 25.49 12.83
N GLU A 59 6.29 26.79 12.66
CA GLU A 59 5.60 27.30 11.47
C GLU A 59 6.55 27.35 10.28
N VAL A 60 6.16 26.71 9.18
CA VAL A 60 6.84 26.73 7.89
C VAL A 60 6.05 27.65 6.97
N PRO A 61 6.67 28.72 6.40
CA PRO A 61 5.98 29.61 5.48
C PRO A 61 5.62 28.90 4.17
N ALA A 62 4.60 29.41 3.47
CA ALA A 62 4.22 28.91 2.16
C ALA A 62 5.40 28.99 1.17
N ALA A 63 5.59 27.93 0.37
CA ALA A 63 6.71 27.81 -0.55
C ALA A 63 6.31 27.02 -1.80
N GLY A 64 6.55 27.59 -2.98
CA GLY A 64 6.14 26.99 -4.25
C GLY A 64 4.62 26.85 -4.33
N ASP A 65 4.14 25.61 -4.45
CA ASP A 65 2.72 25.24 -4.49
C ASP A 65 2.19 24.68 -3.16
N LEU A 66 3.00 24.65 -2.10
CA LEU A 66 2.57 24.24 -0.76
C LEU A 66 2.06 25.45 0.05
N PRO A 67 0.94 25.30 0.79
CA PRO A 67 0.51 26.31 1.75
C PRO A 67 1.53 26.42 2.89
N GLY A 68 1.43 27.48 3.71
CA GLY A 68 2.15 27.50 4.99
C GLY A 68 1.53 26.48 5.94
N TYR A 69 2.36 25.78 6.72
CA TYR A 69 1.90 24.74 7.67
C TYR A 69 2.67 24.80 8.99
N CYS A 70 2.01 24.42 10.08
CA CYS A 70 2.69 24.00 11.29
C CYS A 70 3.25 22.60 11.08
N ARG A 71 4.56 22.41 11.26
CA ARG A 71 5.25 21.13 11.19
C ARG A 71 5.53 20.63 12.60
N VAL A 72 4.99 19.47 12.95
CA VAL A 72 5.22 18.78 14.22
C VAL A 72 6.05 17.52 13.95
N LEU A 73 7.22 17.43 14.58
CA LEU A 73 8.06 16.24 14.59
C LEU A 73 8.02 15.61 15.98
N GLY A 74 7.97 14.29 16.04
CA GLY A 74 7.99 13.53 17.27
C GLY A 74 8.13 12.03 17.01
N PHE A 75 7.98 11.23 18.06
CA PHE A 75 7.88 9.79 17.94
C PHE A 75 6.88 9.18 18.92
N VAL A 76 6.24 8.09 18.51
CA VAL A 76 5.54 7.17 19.41
C VAL A 76 6.55 6.14 19.92
N ARG A 77 6.58 5.92 21.23
CA ARG A 77 7.57 5.04 21.85
C ARG A 77 7.43 3.59 21.34
N PRO A 78 8.55 2.87 21.15
CA PRO A 78 9.91 3.31 21.45
C PRO A 78 10.57 4.15 20.33
N ALA A 79 10.15 4.01 19.06
CA ALA A 79 10.92 4.51 17.92
C ALA A 79 10.11 4.82 16.63
N ILE A 80 8.78 4.94 16.69
CA ILE A 80 7.95 5.28 15.51
C ILE A 80 8.01 6.79 15.30
N ASN A 81 8.93 7.27 14.46
CA ASN A 81 9.03 8.70 14.17
C ASN A 81 7.91 9.14 13.22
N PHE A 82 7.49 10.40 13.33
CA PHE A 82 6.47 11.00 12.47
C PHE A 82 6.76 12.47 12.09
N ASP A 83 6.20 12.89 10.96
CA ASP A 83 6.10 14.29 10.53
C ASP A 83 4.63 14.59 10.25
N VAL A 84 4.03 15.46 11.07
CA VAL A 84 2.64 15.91 10.90
C VAL A 84 2.65 17.37 10.45
N ARG A 85 1.93 17.66 9.36
CA ARG A 85 1.85 19.01 8.76
C ARG A 85 0.42 19.51 8.76
N LEU A 86 0.17 20.61 9.47
CA LEU A 86 -1.14 21.21 9.67
C LEU A 86 -1.19 22.57 8.97
N PRO A 87 -1.96 22.76 7.86
CA PRO A 87 -2.10 24.07 7.19
C PRO A 87 -2.41 25.22 8.17
N LEU A 88 -1.62 26.30 8.11
CA LEU A 88 -1.81 27.49 8.95
C LEU A 88 -3.13 28.20 8.64
N THR A 89 -3.58 28.13 7.39
CA THR A 89 -4.85 28.69 6.92
C THR A 89 -5.49 27.75 5.90
N GLY A 90 -6.81 27.85 5.74
CA GLY A 90 -7.53 27.14 4.69
C GLY A 90 -7.62 25.61 4.85
N TRP A 91 -7.33 25.06 6.02
CA TRP A 91 -7.53 23.63 6.31
C TRP A 91 -8.94 23.19 5.91
N ASN A 92 -9.02 22.15 5.09
CA ASN A 92 -10.25 21.70 4.46
C ASN A 92 -11.14 20.81 5.35
N GLY A 93 -10.77 20.64 6.63
CA GLY A 93 -11.47 19.77 7.58
C GLY A 93 -11.01 18.31 7.57
N LYS A 94 -10.05 17.91 6.73
CA LYS A 94 -9.69 16.50 6.51
C LYS A 94 -8.28 16.17 6.99
N PHE A 95 -8.08 14.90 7.38
CA PHE A 95 -6.77 14.30 7.70
C PHE A 95 -6.37 13.31 6.59
N TYR A 96 -5.09 13.24 6.23
CA TYR A 96 -4.56 12.30 5.23
C TYR A 96 -3.18 11.79 5.61
N GLU A 97 -3.08 10.48 5.80
CA GLU A 97 -1.86 9.79 6.16
C GLU A 97 -1.31 8.98 4.98
N VAL A 98 0.01 8.83 4.92
CA VAL A 98 0.66 8.00 3.90
C VAL A 98 1.62 6.99 4.52
N GLY A 99 1.56 5.77 3.99
CA GLY A 99 2.54 4.73 4.27
C GLY A 99 3.86 4.95 3.53
N CYS A 100 4.81 4.04 3.77
CA CYS A 100 6.16 4.10 3.23
C CYS A 100 6.37 3.23 1.97
N GLY A 101 7.60 3.17 1.44
CA GLY A 101 8.02 2.17 0.45
C GLY A 101 9.10 1.21 0.99
N GLY A 102 9.18 0.01 0.41
CA GLY A 102 10.22 -0.98 0.72
C GLY A 102 10.13 -1.52 2.15
N PHE A 103 11.19 -1.33 2.95
CA PHE A 103 11.21 -1.67 4.37
C PHE A 103 11.00 -0.44 5.29
N CYS A 104 10.58 0.71 4.76
CA CYS A 104 10.64 2.02 5.43
C CYS A 104 12.06 2.40 5.89
N GLY A 105 12.21 2.97 7.09
CA GLY A 105 13.49 3.36 7.70
C GLY A 105 13.85 4.83 7.56
N THR A 106 13.05 5.61 6.84
CA THR A 106 13.28 7.03 6.55
C THR A 106 11.98 7.83 6.62
N LEU A 107 12.07 9.03 7.20
CA LEU A 107 10.94 9.96 7.31
C LEU A 107 10.84 10.81 6.03
N ASP A 108 10.33 10.19 4.96
CA ASP A 108 10.39 10.70 3.58
C ASP A 108 9.34 11.77 3.26
N SER A 109 9.21 12.74 4.15
CA SER A 109 8.15 13.76 4.20
C SER A 109 7.96 14.62 2.95
N ASP A 110 8.96 14.67 2.07
CA ASP A 110 9.02 15.55 0.90
C ASP A 110 9.13 14.80 -0.43
N ILE A 111 8.73 13.51 -0.46
CA ILE A 111 8.46 12.77 -1.70
C ILE A 111 7.54 13.58 -2.62
N LYS A 112 7.85 13.56 -3.92
CA LYS A 112 7.07 14.16 -4.99
C LYS A 112 6.13 13.13 -5.61
N GLY A 113 5.05 13.60 -6.22
CA GLY A 113 4.02 12.75 -6.80
C GLY A 113 2.85 12.57 -5.85
N PHE A 114 2.22 11.41 -5.94
CA PHE A 114 1.07 10.94 -5.18
C PHE A 114 1.41 9.71 -4.31
N ALA A 115 2.17 8.75 -4.84
CA ALA A 115 2.49 7.51 -4.15
C ALA A 115 3.35 7.79 -2.90
N ASN A 116 2.86 7.40 -1.72
CA ASN A 116 3.53 7.61 -0.42
C ASN A 116 3.87 9.10 -0.13
N ALA A 117 3.17 10.04 -0.76
CA ALA A 117 3.53 11.45 -0.79
C ALA A 117 2.53 12.32 -0.01
N GLN A 118 2.78 12.57 1.28
CA GLN A 118 1.88 13.39 2.12
C GLN A 118 1.66 14.81 1.56
N ASN A 119 2.68 15.37 0.92
CA ASN A 119 2.61 16.69 0.28
C ASN A 119 1.60 16.75 -0.89
N TYR A 120 1.12 15.62 -1.43
CA TYR A 120 0.05 15.59 -2.43
C TYR A 120 -1.27 16.13 -1.84
N ALA A 121 -1.63 15.66 -0.65
CA ALA A 121 -2.84 16.11 0.04
C ALA A 121 -2.64 17.47 0.73
N LEU A 122 -1.43 17.80 1.19
CA LEU A 122 -1.13 19.11 1.78
C LEU A 122 -1.40 20.28 0.81
N ARG A 123 -1.12 20.10 -0.49
CA ARG A 123 -1.52 21.05 -1.56
C ARG A 123 -3.03 21.29 -1.66
N ARG A 124 -3.82 20.29 -1.25
CA ARG A 124 -5.30 20.33 -1.20
C ARG A 124 -5.82 20.79 0.16
N SER A 125 -4.94 21.36 1.00
CA SER A 125 -5.19 21.85 2.36
C SER A 125 -5.66 20.79 3.36
N TYR A 126 -5.22 19.54 3.21
CA TYR A 126 -5.34 18.53 4.25
C TYR A 126 -4.35 18.80 5.40
N ALA A 127 -4.72 18.39 6.61
CA ALA A 127 -3.73 18.05 7.63
C ALA A 127 -3.15 16.67 7.27
N VAL A 128 -1.83 16.52 7.28
CA VAL A 128 -1.18 15.29 6.78
C VAL A 128 -0.16 14.70 7.74
N ALA A 129 0.10 13.39 7.59
CA ALA A 129 1.08 12.65 8.38
C ALA A 129 1.85 11.62 7.53
N VAL A 130 3.05 11.25 7.99
CA VAL A 130 3.87 10.13 7.51
C VAL A 130 4.71 9.58 8.67
N SER A 131 5.04 8.28 8.62
CA SER A 131 5.95 7.61 9.56
C SER A 131 7.22 7.06 8.87
N ASP A 132 8.26 6.78 9.68
CA ASP A 132 9.42 5.98 9.28
C ASP A 132 9.24 4.46 9.46
N GLY A 133 8.10 4.01 10.01
CA GLY A 133 7.82 2.60 10.25
C GLY A 133 8.48 2.02 11.50
N GLY A 134 8.86 2.83 12.49
CA GLY A 134 9.32 2.32 13.80
C GLY A 134 10.82 2.06 13.92
N HIS A 135 11.63 2.50 12.95
CA HIS A 135 13.06 2.24 12.92
C HIS A 135 13.77 3.20 11.95
N TRP A 136 15.10 3.29 12.09
CA TRP A 136 15.95 3.95 11.10
C TRP A 136 16.66 2.93 10.21
N GLY A 137 16.75 3.23 8.91
CA GLY A 137 17.57 2.50 7.95
C GLY A 137 18.34 3.46 7.03
N ALA A 138 19.39 2.97 6.37
CA ALA A 138 20.15 3.79 5.40
C ALA A 138 19.37 4.09 4.10
N GLY A 139 18.16 3.57 3.96
CA GLY A 139 17.24 3.69 2.85
C GLY A 139 16.29 2.48 2.81
N SER A 140 15.25 2.53 1.98
CA SER A 140 14.13 1.58 1.95
C SER A 140 14.44 0.12 1.58
N ILE A 141 15.73 -0.24 1.37
CA ILE A 141 16.21 -1.60 1.09
C ILE A 141 17.10 -2.13 2.24
N ASP A 142 17.45 -1.28 3.22
CA ASP A 142 18.29 -1.67 4.34
C ASP A 142 17.52 -2.56 5.32
N GLY A 143 17.79 -3.87 5.33
CA GLY A 143 17.13 -4.78 6.27
C GLY A 143 17.78 -4.86 7.65
N ARG A 144 18.95 -4.23 7.86
CA ARG A 144 19.80 -4.49 9.05
C ARG A 144 19.16 -4.06 10.37
N TRP A 145 18.26 -3.08 10.35
CA TRP A 145 17.49 -2.62 11.51
C TRP A 145 16.67 -3.73 12.16
N ALA A 146 16.31 -4.75 11.39
CA ALA A 146 15.38 -5.81 11.76
C ALA A 146 16.06 -6.97 12.50
N LEU A 147 17.39 -7.09 12.39
CA LEU A 147 18.19 -8.15 12.99
C LEU A 147 18.04 -8.14 14.52
N SER A 148 17.46 -9.21 15.07
CA SER A 148 17.16 -9.35 16.51
C SER A 148 16.27 -8.23 17.09
N ASN A 149 15.49 -7.54 16.26
CA ASN A 149 14.63 -6.42 16.65
C ASN A 149 13.12 -6.78 16.46
N PRO A 150 12.52 -7.58 17.36
CA PRO A 150 11.12 -7.98 17.23
C PRO A 150 10.15 -6.80 17.37
N VAL A 151 10.49 -5.77 18.15
CA VAL A 151 9.62 -4.60 18.33
C VAL A 151 9.56 -3.77 17.04
N GLY A 152 10.70 -3.34 16.49
CA GLY A 152 10.71 -2.62 15.21
C GLY A 152 10.05 -3.42 14.06
N LYS A 153 10.12 -4.76 14.12
CA LYS A 153 9.43 -5.66 13.18
C LYS A 153 7.91 -5.60 13.31
N GLU A 154 7.37 -5.53 14.53
CA GLU A 154 5.93 -5.31 14.77
C GLU A 154 5.48 -3.88 14.41
N ASP A 155 6.34 -2.89 14.69
CA ASP A 155 6.09 -1.48 14.36
C ASP A 155 5.92 -1.30 12.85
N TRP A 156 6.90 -1.74 12.06
CA TRP A 156 6.86 -1.76 10.59
C TRP A 156 5.70 -2.59 10.03
N ALA A 157 5.41 -3.73 10.66
CA ALA A 157 4.41 -4.65 10.16
C ALA A 157 2.97 -4.13 10.33
N TRP A 158 2.64 -3.51 11.46
CA TRP A 158 1.25 -3.15 11.74
C TRP A 158 1.03 -2.04 12.78
N ARG A 159 2.01 -1.67 13.62
CA ARG A 159 1.75 -0.69 14.69
C ARG A 159 1.98 0.77 14.29
N ALA A 160 2.87 1.06 13.34
CA ALA A 160 3.28 2.42 13.01
C ALA A 160 2.10 3.32 12.59
N GLU A 161 1.40 2.95 11.53
CA GLU A 161 0.34 3.77 10.91
C GLU A 161 -0.83 4.03 11.89
N THR A 162 -1.48 3.01 12.46
CA THR A 162 -2.56 3.22 13.46
C THR A 162 -2.13 4.09 14.66
N GLU A 163 -0.87 4.05 15.12
CA GLU A 163 -0.40 4.94 16.19
C GLU A 163 -0.17 6.38 15.70
N VAL A 164 0.37 6.57 14.50
CA VAL A 164 0.55 7.90 13.90
C VAL A 164 -0.80 8.53 13.50
N ALA A 165 -1.79 7.72 13.09
CA ALA A 165 -3.17 8.15 12.90
C ALA A 165 -3.78 8.73 14.18
N LYS A 166 -3.57 8.07 15.33
CA LYS A 166 -4.02 8.58 16.64
C LYS A 166 -3.35 9.91 16.98
N VAL A 167 -2.03 10.03 16.76
CA VAL A 167 -1.27 11.26 16.98
C VAL A 167 -1.76 12.39 16.07
N GLY A 168 -1.90 12.14 14.77
CA GLY A 168 -2.32 13.11 13.77
C GLY A 168 -3.72 13.66 14.05
N LYS A 169 -4.69 12.79 14.34
CA LYS A 169 -6.06 13.17 14.73
C LYS A 169 -6.08 14.00 16.02
N ALA A 170 -5.25 13.64 17.01
CA ALA A 170 -5.16 14.40 18.26
C ALA A 170 -4.51 15.79 18.06
N LEU A 171 -3.47 15.90 17.23
CA LEU A 171 -2.85 17.17 16.87
C LEU A 171 -3.80 18.06 16.07
N VAL A 172 -4.58 17.50 15.13
CA VAL A 172 -5.67 18.20 14.43
C VAL A 172 -6.67 18.78 15.42
N ALA A 173 -7.15 17.96 16.36
CA ALA A 173 -8.12 18.40 17.38
C ALA A 173 -7.56 19.52 18.28
N ALA A 174 -6.30 19.42 18.71
CA ALA A 174 -5.64 20.43 19.53
C ALA A 174 -5.35 21.74 18.78
N TYR A 175 -4.92 21.66 17.52
CA TYR A 175 -4.52 22.82 16.73
C TYR A 175 -5.73 23.59 16.19
N TYR A 176 -6.73 22.92 15.63
CA TYR A 176 -7.90 23.57 15.03
C TYR A 176 -9.09 23.75 15.98
N GLY A 177 -9.03 23.20 17.20
CA GLY A 177 -10.14 23.22 18.16
C GLY A 177 -11.34 22.34 17.77
N LYS A 178 -11.21 21.54 16.71
CA LYS A 178 -12.18 20.51 16.30
C LYS A 178 -11.48 19.30 15.69
N ALA A 179 -12.10 18.13 15.78
CA ALA A 179 -11.66 16.94 15.04
C ALA A 179 -11.81 17.12 13.52
N GLN A 180 -11.12 16.29 12.75
CA GLN A 180 -11.34 16.15 11.32
C GLN A 180 -12.77 15.66 11.01
N ASP A 181 -13.34 16.16 9.93
CA ASP A 181 -14.64 15.73 9.39
C ASP A 181 -14.52 14.40 8.64
N ARG A 182 -13.32 14.10 8.09
CA ARG A 182 -12.93 12.83 7.45
C ARG A 182 -11.43 12.54 7.61
N ALA A 183 -11.07 11.27 7.70
CA ALA A 183 -9.70 10.77 7.68
C ALA A 183 -9.48 9.85 6.47
N TYR A 184 -8.31 9.97 5.83
CA TYR A 184 -7.94 9.21 4.64
C TYR A 184 -6.54 8.60 4.80
N PHE A 185 -6.32 7.44 4.18
CA PHE A 185 -4.99 6.84 4.03
C PHE A 185 -4.69 6.60 2.56
N ALA A 186 -3.44 6.77 2.15
CA ALA A 186 -2.97 6.30 0.84
C ALA A 186 -1.55 5.75 0.92
N GLY A 187 -1.35 4.56 0.37
CA GLY A 187 -0.01 3.98 0.27
C GLY A 187 0.12 3.12 -0.98
N CYS A 188 1.35 3.00 -1.46
CA CYS A 188 1.71 2.13 -2.58
C CYS A 188 2.92 1.26 -2.23
N SER A 189 2.99 0.04 -2.80
CA SER A 189 4.02 -0.96 -2.45
C SER A 189 3.84 -1.48 -1.02
N ASP A 190 4.81 -1.24 -0.13
CA ASP A 190 4.67 -1.49 1.31
C ASP A 190 3.56 -0.64 1.93
N GLY A 191 3.41 0.63 1.52
CA GLY A 191 2.25 1.45 1.86
C GLY A 191 0.92 0.84 1.39
N GLY A 192 0.93 0.05 0.31
CA GLY A 192 -0.24 -0.72 -0.12
C GLY A 192 -0.49 -1.95 0.77
N ARG A 193 0.56 -2.58 1.30
CA ARG A 193 0.44 -3.61 2.35
C ARG A 193 -0.09 -3.01 3.65
N MET A 194 0.42 -1.85 4.06
CA MET A 194 -0.06 -1.06 5.21
C MET A 194 -1.55 -0.74 5.07
N ALA A 195 -2.00 -0.23 3.91
CA ALA A 195 -3.42 -0.07 3.61
C ALA A 195 -4.24 -1.37 3.77
N GLY A 196 -3.64 -2.52 3.44
CA GLY A 196 -4.23 -3.85 3.65
C GLY A 196 -4.28 -4.28 5.12
N VAL A 197 -3.34 -3.81 5.95
CA VAL A 197 -3.36 -3.99 7.41
C VAL A 197 -4.41 -3.07 8.05
N GLU A 198 -4.41 -1.78 7.72
CA GLU A 198 -5.39 -0.81 8.23
C GLU A 198 -6.83 -1.27 7.96
N VAL A 199 -7.17 -1.58 6.70
CA VAL A 199 -8.53 -1.99 6.32
C VAL A 199 -9.00 -3.29 6.98
N SER A 200 -8.09 -4.17 7.40
CA SER A 200 -8.40 -5.50 7.95
C SER A 200 -8.26 -5.59 9.48
N ARG A 201 -7.40 -4.77 10.10
CA ARG A 201 -7.12 -4.79 11.55
C ARG A 201 -7.61 -3.54 12.28
N PHE A 202 -7.59 -2.38 11.62
CA PHE A 202 -7.95 -1.07 12.19
C PHE A 202 -9.03 -0.38 11.35
N PRO A 203 -10.19 -1.04 11.13
CA PRO A 203 -11.18 -0.59 10.17
C PRO A 203 -11.69 0.83 10.43
N ASP A 204 -11.70 1.29 11.69
CA ASP A 204 -12.23 2.59 12.09
C ASP A 204 -11.20 3.74 11.99
N ASP A 205 -9.96 3.48 11.56
CA ASP A 205 -8.94 4.53 11.51
C ASP A 205 -9.10 5.48 10.28
N PHE A 206 -9.74 5.06 9.19
CA PHE A 206 -9.90 5.90 7.99
C PHE A 206 -11.25 5.70 7.28
N ASP A 207 -11.95 6.80 6.96
CA ASP A 207 -13.19 6.78 6.16
C ASP A 207 -12.91 6.38 4.68
N GLY A 208 -11.67 6.60 4.21
CA GLY A 208 -11.27 6.30 2.84
C GLY A 208 -9.82 5.83 2.74
N ILE A 209 -9.59 4.74 2.00
CA ILE A 209 -8.25 4.15 1.81
C ILE A 209 -7.93 4.02 0.32
N ILE A 210 -6.72 4.41 -0.08
CA ILE A 210 -6.14 4.09 -1.40
C ILE A 210 -5.00 3.07 -1.22
N MET A 211 -5.20 1.89 -1.80
CA MET A 211 -4.29 0.75 -1.75
C MET A 211 -3.62 0.56 -3.12
N GLY A 212 -2.41 1.08 -3.28
CA GLY A 212 -1.62 0.99 -4.51
C GLY A 212 -0.66 -0.20 -4.54
N ALA A 213 -0.59 -0.90 -5.66
CA ALA A 213 0.36 -2.00 -5.94
C ALA A 213 0.75 -2.81 -4.69
N PRO A 214 -0.21 -3.39 -3.94
CA PRO A 214 0.01 -3.73 -2.55
C PRO A 214 0.85 -5.00 -2.39
N ALA A 215 1.94 -4.90 -1.63
CA ALA A 215 2.84 -6.02 -1.30
C ALA A 215 2.23 -6.95 -0.21
N LEU A 216 1.03 -7.48 -0.48
CA LEU A 216 0.16 -8.12 0.50
C LEU A 216 0.78 -9.34 1.19
N ASP A 217 1.32 -10.28 0.40
CA ASP A 217 2.14 -11.40 0.87
C ASP A 217 3.61 -11.01 0.72
N PHE A 218 4.06 -10.16 1.64
CA PHE A 218 5.41 -9.59 1.61
C PHE A 218 6.48 -10.68 1.72
N THR A 219 6.24 -11.74 2.50
CA THR A 219 7.19 -12.87 2.59
C THR A 219 7.32 -13.65 1.28
N GLY A 220 6.20 -14.01 0.65
CA GLY A 220 6.22 -14.74 -0.63
C GLY A 220 6.78 -13.88 -1.76
N LEU A 221 6.49 -12.58 -1.74
CA LEU A 221 7.04 -11.64 -2.72
C LEU A 221 8.55 -11.46 -2.56
N VAL A 222 9.00 -10.94 -1.42
CA VAL A 222 10.37 -10.43 -1.29
C VAL A 222 11.38 -11.56 -1.08
N ALA A 223 11.03 -12.62 -0.36
CA ALA A 223 11.93 -13.76 -0.20
C ALA A 223 11.83 -14.75 -1.37
N THR A 224 10.63 -15.21 -1.72
CA THR A 224 10.47 -16.29 -2.71
C THR A 224 10.50 -15.78 -4.15
N PHE A 225 9.67 -14.78 -4.48
CA PHE A 225 9.55 -14.30 -5.86
C PHE A 225 10.81 -13.53 -6.32
N PHE A 226 11.37 -12.63 -5.50
CA PHE A 226 12.59 -11.91 -5.93
C PHE A 226 13.83 -12.79 -6.00
N SER A 227 14.04 -13.69 -5.05
CA SER A 227 15.12 -14.68 -5.15
C SER A 227 14.95 -15.55 -6.41
N TRP A 228 13.72 -15.87 -6.81
CA TRP A 228 13.48 -16.63 -8.04
C TRP A 228 13.87 -15.86 -9.29
N ILE A 229 13.35 -14.64 -9.47
CA ILE A 229 13.66 -13.80 -10.64
C ILE A 229 15.18 -13.56 -10.77
N LYS A 230 15.87 -13.31 -9.64
CA LYS A 230 17.34 -13.23 -9.57
C LYS A 230 18.00 -14.56 -9.96
N ASN A 231 17.79 -15.62 -9.18
CA ASN A 231 18.60 -16.84 -9.25
C ASN A 231 18.41 -17.61 -10.57
N VAL A 232 17.23 -17.57 -11.20
CA VAL A 232 17.00 -18.30 -12.46
C VAL A 232 17.72 -17.70 -13.66
N ASN A 233 18.22 -16.46 -13.55
CA ASN A 233 19.00 -15.79 -14.59
C ASN A 233 20.53 -15.87 -14.38
N VAL A 234 21.01 -16.56 -13.34
CA VAL A 234 22.45 -16.66 -13.05
C VAL A 234 23.06 -17.92 -13.70
N GLY A 235 24.10 -17.72 -14.50
CA GLY A 235 24.88 -18.77 -15.16
C GLY A 235 25.90 -19.44 -14.22
N ALA A 236 26.49 -20.54 -14.69
CA ALA A 236 27.53 -21.26 -13.93
C ALA A 236 28.84 -20.47 -13.74
N ASP A 237 29.02 -19.40 -14.51
CA ASP A 237 30.08 -18.39 -14.44
C ASP A 237 29.69 -17.16 -13.58
N GLY A 238 28.49 -17.18 -12.98
CA GLY A 238 27.93 -16.07 -12.22
C GLY A 238 27.35 -14.93 -13.08
N GLN A 239 27.37 -15.04 -14.41
CA GLN A 239 26.88 -13.98 -15.31
C GLN A 239 25.40 -14.14 -15.65
N ALA A 240 24.78 -13.08 -16.16
CA ALA A 240 23.38 -13.11 -16.59
C ALA A 240 23.18 -13.98 -17.86
N ILE A 241 22.36 -15.02 -17.78
CA ILE A 241 22.02 -15.91 -18.92
C ILE A 241 21.25 -15.13 -20.00
N LEU A 242 20.28 -14.32 -19.57
CA LEU A 242 19.56 -13.32 -20.36
C LEU A 242 20.11 -11.93 -20.00
N PRO A 243 21.05 -11.38 -20.80
CA PRO A 243 21.62 -10.06 -20.56
C PRO A 243 20.67 -8.94 -21.00
N VAL A 244 20.86 -7.75 -20.44
CA VAL A 244 20.04 -6.54 -20.70
C VAL A 244 19.94 -6.20 -22.20
N SER A 245 20.97 -6.50 -22.99
CA SER A 245 20.98 -6.32 -24.45
C SER A 245 19.87 -7.10 -25.19
N LYS A 246 19.26 -8.11 -24.55
CA LYS A 246 18.12 -8.86 -25.08
C LYS A 246 16.76 -8.30 -24.69
N PHE A 247 16.66 -7.44 -23.68
CA PHE A 247 15.36 -7.02 -23.13
C PHE A 247 14.50 -6.33 -24.20
N LYS A 248 15.10 -5.49 -25.05
CA LYS A 248 14.37 -4.79 -26.12
C LYS A 248 13.81 -5.73 -27.19
N LEU A 249 14.50 -6.82 -27.52
CA LEU A 249 14.01 -7.86 -28.43
C LEU A 249 12.76 -8.55 -27.87
N VAL A 250 12.74 -8.80 -26.55
CA VAL A 250 11.58 -9.39 -25.86
C VAL A 250 10.43 -8.40 -25.79
N GLU A 251 10.71 -7.14 -25.39
CA GLU A 251 9.74 -6.03 -25.39
C GLU A 251 9.03 -5.89 -26.74
N ASP A 252 9.79 -5.79 -27.85
CA ASP A 252 9.22 -5.64 -29.18
C ASP A 252 8.36 -6.84 -29.60
N ALA A 253 8.75 -8.06 -29.22
CA ALA A 253 7.97 -9.26 -29.52
C ALA A 253 6.67 -9.33 -28.71
N VAL A 254 6.73 -9.05 -27.41
CA VAL A 254 5.57 -9.04 -26.51
C VAL A 254 4.59 -7.94 -26.91
N TYR A 255 5.05 -6.70 -27.12
CA TYR A 255 4.16 -5.61 -27.53
C TYR A 255 3.57 -5.82 -28.92
N LYS A 256 4.33 -6.37 -29.88
CA LYS A 256 3.81 -6.74 -31.21
C LYS A 256 2.69 -7.78 -31.15
N GLN A 257 2.73 -8.71 -30.20
CA GLN A 257 1.69 -9.75 -30.05
C GLN A 257 0.52 -9.30 -29.16
N CYS A 258 0.78 -8.59 -28.08
CA CYS A 258 -0.17 -8.41 -26.97
C CYS A 258 -0.82 -7.02 -26.91
N ALA A 259 -0.26 -5.98 -27.56
CA ALA A 259 -0.75 -4.63 -27.39
C ALA A 259 -2.08 -4.37 -28.14
N ASP A 260 -2.97 -3.59 -27.52
CA ASP A 260 -4.18 -3.08 -28.17
C ASP A 260 -3.87 -1.98 -29.20
N LYS A 261 -4.88 -1.49 -29.92
CA LYS A 261 -4.74 -0.42 -30.93
C LYS A 261 -4.10 0.88 -30.44
N GLY A 262 -3.90 1.04 -29.12
CA GLY A 262 -3.16 2.11 -28.48
C GLY A 262 -1.69 1.86 -28.19
N GLY A 263 -1.16 0.66 -28.42
CA GLY A 263 0.16 0.28 -27.92
C GLY A 263 0.19 -0.07 -26.42
N LEU A 264 -0.97 -0.36 -25.81
CA LEU A 264 -1.08 -0.76 -24.40
C LEU A 264 -1.46 -2.23 -24.27
N ILE A 265 -0.81 -2.98 -23.38
CA ILE A 265 -1.22 -4.33 -23.01
C ILE A 265 -2.27 -4.23 -21.89
N SER A 266 -3.52 -4.01 -22.31
CA SER A 266 -4.66 -3.79 -21.40
C SER A 266 -5.21 -5.08 -20.76
N ARG A 267 -4.78 -6.25 -21.23
CA ARG A 267 -5.24 -7.58 -20.79
C ARG A 267 -4.12 -8.63 -20.81
N PRO A 268 -3.04 -8.47 -20.02
CA PRO A 268 -1.86 -9.33 -20.11
C PRO A 268 -2.18 -10.81 -19.87
N LEU A 269 -3.10 -11.12 -18.95
CA LEU A 269 -3.54 -12.50 -18.66
C LEU A 269 -4.27 -13.20 -19.83
N GLN A 270 -4.72 -12.46 -20.85
CA GLN A 270 -5.33 -13.04 -22.06
C GLN A 270 -4.31 -13.24 -23.19
N CYS A 271 -3.11 -12.64 -23.11
CA CYS A 271 -2.09 -12.83 -24.15
C CYS A 271 -1.34 -14.15 -23.94
N GLN A 272 -1.19 -14.92 -25.02
CA GLN A 272 -0.48 -16.19 -25.05
C GLN A 272 0.88 -16.02 -25.76
N PHE A 273 1.74 -15.17 -25.20
CA PHE A 273 3.12 -15.02 -25.69
C PHE A 273 3.95 -16.25 -25.31
N ASP A 274 4.60 -16.87 -26.30
CA ASP A 274 5.52 -18.00 -26.09
C ASP A 274 6.96 -17.55 -26.38
N PRO A 275 7.85 -17.50 -25.37
CA PRO A 275 9.27 -17.17 -25.55
C PRO A 275 10.01 -18.05 -26.57
N VAL A 276 9.54 -19.27 -26.85
CA VAL A 276 10.11 -20.14 -27.89
C VAL A 276 10.01 -19.51 -29.29
N SER A 277 9.05 -18.60 -29.51
CA SER A 277 8.91 -17.84 -30.78
C SER A 277 10.14 -17.00 -31.12
N LEU A 278 10.97 -16.65 -30.12
CA LEU A 278 12.23 -15.92 -30.30
C LEU A 278 13.46 -16.83 -30.40
N GLN A 279 13.32 -18.16 -30.31
CA GLN A 279 14.48 -19.04 -30.20
C GLN A 279 15.29 -19.12 -31.51
N CYS A 280 16.62 -18.94 -31.41
CA CYS A 280 17.54 -19.22 -32.50
C CYS A 280 17.48 -20.69 -32.92
N LYS A 281 17.65 -20.99 -34.22
CA LYS A 281 17.79 -22.37 -34.73
C LYS A 281 18.98 -23.11 -34.10
N SER A 282 20.03 -22.36 -33.76
CA SER A 282 21.24 -22.83 -33.07
C SER A 282 21.97 -21.64 -32.45
N GLY A 283 22.56 -21.81 -31.27
CA GLY A 283 23.40 -20.79 -30.63
C GLY A 283 22.62 -19.58 -30.10
N ASP A 284 23.23 -18.41 -30.22
CA ASP A 284 22.69 -17.09 -29.85
C ASP A 284 22.99 -16.10 -31.01
N GLY A 285 22.18 -15.05 -31.18
CA GLY A 285 22.35 -14.01 -32.19
C GLY A 285 21.52 -12.76 -31.85
N PRO A 286 21.83 -11.57 -32.41
CA PRO A 286 21.22 -10.31 -31.98
C PRO A 286 19.68 -10.30 -32.04
N GLU A 287 19.10 -10.91 -33.09
CA GLU A 287 17.66 -10.93 -33.37
C GLU A 287 16.92 -12.18 -32.85
N CYS A 288 17.55 -13.01 -32.03
CA CYS A 288 16.95 -14.22 -31.46
C CYS A 288 17.52 -14.55 -30.08
N LEU A 289 17.02 -15.60 -29.43
CA LEU A 289 17.43 -16.03 -28.10
C LEU A 289 17.99 -17.45 -28.12
N SER A 290 19.01 -17.71 -27.31
CA SER A 290 19.46 -19.08 -27.06
C SER A 290 18.40 -19.88 -26.28
N ALA A 291 18.46 -21.22 -26.36
CA ALA A 291 17.56 -22.08 -25.59
C ALA A 291 17.65 -21.83 -24.06
N ALA A 292 18.82 -21.43 -23.56
CA ALA A 292 19.00 -21.05 -22.16
C ALA A 292 18.27 -19.73 -21.81
N GLN A 293 18.36 -18.72 -22.67
CA GLN A 293 17.66 -17.43 -22.54
C GLN A 293 16.13 -17.60 -22.59
N VAL A 294 15.63 -18.43 -23.52
CA VAL A 294 14.21 -18.84 -23.56
C VAL A 294 13.81 -19.56 -22.27
N GLY A 295 14.69 -20.40 -21.71
CA GLY A 295 14.52 -21.05 -20.42
C GLY A 295 14.42 -20.08 -19.23
N VAL A 296 15.12 -18.95 -19.25
CA VAL A 296 14.97 -17.87 -18.25
C VAL A 296 13.59 -17.23 -18.38
N LEU A 297 13.21 -16.80 -19.60
CA LEU A 297 11.90 -16.15 -19.84
C LEU A 297 10.73 -17.03 -19.40
N ASN A 298 10.77 -18.33 -19.71
CA ASN A 298 9.74 -19.28 -19.27
C ASN A 298 9.63 -19.37 -17.73
N LYS A 299 10.73 -19.22 -17.00
CA LYS A 299 10.73 -19.18 -15.52
C LYS A 299 10.32 -17.83 -14.97
N TRP A 300 10.68 -16.73 -15.62
CA TRP A 300 10.27 -15.38 -15.24
C TRP A 300 8.77 -15.16 -15.42
N TYR A 301 8.20 -15.52 -16.58
CA TYR A 301 6.76 -15.43 -16.83
C TYR A 301 5.94 -16.50 -16.09
N GLY A 302 6.53 -17.68 -15.82
CA GLY A 302 5.87 -18.76 -15.07
C GLY A 302 5.88 -18.58 -13.54
N GLY A 303 6.80 -17.79 -12.99
CA GLY A 303 6.95 -17.56 -11.55
C GLY A 303 7.55 -18.75 -10.77
N PRO A 304 7.71 -18.59 -9.44
CA PRO A 304 8.41 -19.54 -8.59
C PRO A 304 7.62 -20.82 -8.37
N LYS A 305 8.32 -21.95 -8.56
CA LYS A 305 7.82 -23.29 -8.29
C LYS A 305 8.84 -24.10 -7.51
N ASN A 306 8.36 -24.97 -6.62
CA ASN A 306 9.19 -25.91 -5.89
C ASN A 306 9.54 -27.15 -6.75
N SER A 307 10.32 -28.09 -6.23
CA SER A 307 10.75 -29.28 -7.00
C SER A 307 9.61 -30.23 -7.38
N ALA A 308 8.49 -30.17 -6.65
CA ALA A 308 7.24 -30.87 -6.99
C ALA A 308 6.37 -30.14 -8.04
N GLY A 309 6.80 -28.97 -8.53
CA GLY A 309 6.08 -28.16 -9.51
C GLY A 309 4.94 -27.32 -8.94
N GLN A 310 4.77 -27.29 -7.61
CA GLN A 310 3.79 -26.46 -6.92
C GLN A 310 4.20 -24.98 -7.01
N GLN A 311 3.26 -24.11 -7.39
CA GLN A 311 3.46 -22.66 -7.39
C GLN A 311 3.70 -22.15 -5.96
N LEU A 312 4.61 -21.18 -5.79
CA LEU A 312 4.93 -20.59 -4.49
C LEU A 312 4.49 -19.13 -4.33
N TYR A 313 4.26 -18.42 -5.43
CA TYR A 313 3.75 -17.05 -5.49
C TYR A 313 2.89 -16.88 -6.76
N PRO A 314 1.78 -16.11 -6.76
CA PRO A 314 0.86 -16.08 -7.89
C PRO A 314 1.46 -15.37 -9.11
N GLY A 315 1.67 -16.15 -10.19
CA GLY A 315 2.16 -15.64 -11.47
C GLY A 315 3.67 -15.38 -11.52
N GLY A 316 4.09 -14.87 -12.68
CA GLY A 316 5.43 -14.39 -12.96
C GLY A 316 5.46 -12.88 -13.20
N LEU A 317 6.58 -12.37 -13.76
CA LEU A 317 6.61 -11.03 -14.35
C LEU A 317 5.45 -10.88 -15.34
N PRO A 318 4.67 -9.78 -15.33
CA PRO A 318 3.55 -9.65 -16.24
C PRO A 318 4.02 -9.24 -17.65
N LEU A 319 3.35 -9.77 -18.68
CA LEU A 319 3.55 -9.30 -20.05
C LEU A 319 3.19 -7.81 -20.15
N GLY A 320 4.10 -7.01 -20.68
CA GLY A 320 4.03 -5.55 -20.70
C GLY A 320 4.98 -4.86 -19.72
N SER A 321 5.61 -5.60 -18.80
CA SER A 321 6.64 -5.09 -17.87
C SER A 321 8.03 -4.91 -18.50
N GLU A 322 8.25 -5.43 -19.71
CA GLU A 322 9.55 -5.44 -20.39
C GLU A 322 10.24 -4.05 -20.48
N PRO A 323 9.53 -2.92 -20.74
CA PRO A 323 10.13 -1.58 -20.78
C PRO A 323 10.79 -1.13 -19.46
N PHE A 324 10.50 -1.81 -18.35
CA PHE A 324 10.96 -1.47 -17.00
C PHE A 324 11.97 -2.49 -16.44
N TRP A 325 12.21 -3.61 -17.13
CA TRP A 325 13.17 -4.63 -16.67
C TRP A 325 14.57 -4.07 -16.49
N ALA A 326 15.00 -3.16 -17.36
CA ALA A 326 16.30 -2.50 -17.23
C ALA A 326 16.42 -1.68 -15.93
N ASN A 327 15.33 -1.07 -15.45
CA ASN A 327 15.31 -0.28 -14.22
C ASN A 327 15.42 -1.15 -12.95
N TRP A 328 14.77 -2.31 -12.94
CA TRP A 328 14.62 -3.15 -11.74
C TRP A 328 15.59 -4.34 -11.66
N LEU A 329 16.07 -4.86 -12.80
CA LEU A 329 16.89 -6.08 -12.89
C LEU A 329 18.36 -5.84 -13.26
N THR A 330 18.75 -4.65 -13.68
CA THR A 330 20.16 -4.31 -13.95
C THR A 330 20.88 -3.99 -12.63
N PRO A 331 22.15 -4.38 -12.45
CA PRO A 331 22.97 -3.91 -11.33
C PRO A 331 23.00 -2.39 -11.22
N LEU A 332 22.90 -1.87 -9.99
CA LEU A 332 22.87 -0.43 -9.73
C LEU A 332 24.05 0.01 -8.88
N ALA A 333 24.75 1.06 -9.32
CA ALA A 333 25.86 1.65 -8.57
C ALA A 333 25.43 2.04 -7.14
N GLY A 334 26.14 1.52 -6.14
CA GLY A 334 25.79 1.68 -4.72
C GLY A 334 25.13 0.44 -4.08
N LEU A 335 24.59 -0.49 -4.88
CA LEU A 335 24.08 -1.79 -4.42
C LEU A 335 25.07 -2.95 -4.67
N GLY A 336 26.32 -2.63 -5.04
CA GLY A 336 27.30 -3.61 -5.50
C GLY A 336 26.98 -4.09 -6.92
N ASP A 337 27.13 -5.39 -7.17
CA ASP A 337 26.76 -6.03 -8.44
C ASP A 337 25.28 -6.48 -8.45
N ASP A 338 24.49 -6.12 -7.43
CA ASP A 338 23.08 -6.47 -7.31
C ASP A 338 22.15 -5.41 -7.94
N SER A 339 21.00 -5.88 -8.43
CA SER A 339 19.90 -5.01 -8.89
C SER A 339 19.04 -4.54 -7.72
N ILE A 340 18.12 -3.59 -7.94
CA ILE A 340 17.19 -3.13 -6.90
C ILE A 340 16.37 -4.31 -6.35
N LEU A 341 15.79 -5.13 -7.23
CA LEU A 341 15.05 -6.34 -6.87
C LEU A 341 15.95 -7.37 -6.16
N GLY A 342 17.18 -7.54 -6.62
CA GLY A 342 18.15 -8.46 -6.01
C GLY A 342 18.59 -8.04 -4.61
N ALA A 343 18.77 -6.74 -4.37
CA ALA A 343 19.11 -6.17 -3.08
C ALA A 343 17.97 -6.27 -2.06
N PHE A 344 16.71 -6.12 -2.50
CA PHE A 344 15.53 -6.42 -1.67
C PHE A 344 15.51 -7.88 -1.22
N ALA A 345 15.67 -8.84 -2.15
CA ALA A 345 15.75 -10.26 -1.82
C ALA A 345 16.85 -10.55 -0.80
N GLU A 346 18.06 -10.07 -1.07
CA GLU A 346 19.26 -10.31 -0.26
C GLU A 346 19.13 -9.78 1.17
N ASN A 347 18.61 -8.56 1.35
CA ASN A 347 18.41 -7.98 2.69
C ASN A 347 17.27 -8.67 3.45
N PHE A 348 16.17 -9.00 2.77
CA PHE A 348 15.01 -9.61 3.42
C PHE A 348 15.33 -11.01 3.94
N VAL A 349 15.99 -11.86 3.15
CA VAL A 349 16.34 -13.23 3.60
C VAL A 349 17.40 -13.25 4.70
N LYS A 350 18.24 -12.22 4.81
CA LYS A 350 19.22 -12.07 5.90
C LYS A 350 18.57 -11.68 7.22
N TYR A 351 17.67 -10.68 7.20
CA TYR A 351 17.31 -9.96 8.43
C TYR A 351 15.81 -9.95 8.80
N LEU A 352 14.92 -10.38 7.90
CA LEU A 352 13.47 -10.31 8.12
C LEU A 352 12.73 -11.64 7.92
N ALA A 353 13.07 -12.41 6.88
CA ALA A 353 12.25 -13.51 6.37
C ALA A 353 12.02 -14.67 7.37
N PHE A 354 12.99 -14.91 8.26
CA PHE A 354 13.05 -16.11 9.10
C PHE A 354 12.95 -15.76 10.58
N VAL A 355 12.44 -16.70 11.39
CA VAL A 355 12.43 -16.59 12.86
C VAL A 355 13.08 -17.86 13.44
N PRO A 356 14.27 -17.78 14.07
CA PRO A 356 15.13 -16.60 14.18
C PRO A 356 15.70 -16.15 12.83
N ASP A 357 16.24 -14.93 12.79
CA ASP A 357 16.91 -14.36 11.62
C ASP A 357 18.08 -15.24 11.16
N ALA A 358 18.25 -15.38 9.85
CA ALA A 358 19.38 -16.13 9.29
C ALA A 358 20.72 -15.38 9.43
N GLY A 359 20.67 -14.05 9.54
CA GLY A 359 21.83 -13.18 9.71
C GLY A 359 22.62 -12.95 8.42
N PRO A 360 23.73 -12.18 8.51
CA PRO A 360 24.44 -11.64 7.35
C PRO A 360 25.16 -12.69 6.47
N LEU A 361 25.28 -13.93 6.93
CA LEU A 361 25.99 -15.03 6.24
C LEU A 361 25.09 -15.81 5.27
N TYR A 362 23.77 -15.67 5.37
CA TYR A 362 22.82 -16.29 4.46
C TYR A 362 22.64 -15.40 3.22
N SER A 363 22.36 -15.97 2.04
CA SER A 363 22.17 -15.20 0.79
C SER A 363 20.92 -15.65 0.02
N SER A 364 20.32 -14.73 -0.74
CA SER A 364 19.23 -15.02 -1.69
C SER A 364 19.60 -16.11 -2.70
N ALA A 365 20.89 -16.23 -3.05
CA ALA A 365 21.40 -17.32 -3.89
C ALA A 365 21.29 -18.73 -3.26
N GLN A 366 21.10 -18.80 -1.93
CA GLN A 366 20.95 -20.05 -1.16
C GLN A 366 19.48 -20.42 -0.89
N TYR A 367 18.52 -19.64 -1.43
CA TYR A 367 17.09 -19.82 -1.17
C TYR A 367 16.57 -21.19 -1.64
N ASP A 368 16.08 -21.98 -0.69
CA ASP A 368 15.59 -23.34 -0.89
C ASP A 368 14.06 -23.33 -1.08
N TYR A 369 13.62 -23.40 -2.33
CA TYR A 369 12.21 -23.36 -2.72
C TYR A 369 11.35 -24.51 -2.17
N ASP A 370 11.96 -25.58 -1.64
CA ASP A 370 11.23 -26.67 -0.98
C ASP A 370 11.10 -26.47 0.54
N LYS A 371 12.05 -25.76 1.18
CA LYS A 371 12.14 -25.65 2.65
C LYS A 371 11.86 -24.24 3.19
N ASP A 372 12.37 -23.21 2.53
CA ASP A 372 12.36 -21.86 3.05
C ASP A 372 10.96 -21.22 3.11
N PRO A 373 10.02 -21.47 2.17
CA PRO A 373 8.62 -21.07 2.33
C PRO A 373 7.98 -21.53 3.65
N GLN A 374 8.35 -22.69 4.18
CA GLN A 374 7.85 -23.17 5.47
C GLN A 374 8.51 -22.44 6.66
N ARG A 375 9.83 -22.16 6.57
CA ARG A 375 10.58 -21.41 7.60
C ARG A 375 10.06 -19.98 7.80
N MET A 376 9.49 -19.37 6.76
CA MET A 376 8.92 -18.01 6.84
C MET A 376 7.56 -17.93 7.56
N GLY A 377 6.92 -19.05 7.88
CA GLY A 377 5.54 -19.08 8.40
C GLY A 377 5.30 -18.34 9.73
N ALA A 378 6.37 -18.01 10.47
CA ALA A 378 6.30 -17.11 11.63
C ALA A 378 6.33 -15.63 11.21
N GLY A 379 7.27 -15.24 10.35
CA GLY A 379 7.36 -13.88 9.80
C GLY A 379 6.12 -13.49 8.99
N ALA A 380 5.59 -14.41 8.18
CA ALA A 380 4.37 -14.20 7.40
C ALA A 380 3.17 -13.78 8.27
N LYS A 381 3.04 -14.30 9.49
CA LYS A 381 1.96 -13.90 10.42
C LYS A 381 2.12 -12.49 10.99
N ILE A 382 3.35 -12.00 11.03
CA ILE A 382 3.67 -10.64 11.51
C ILE A 382 3.44 -9.67 10.35
N TYR A 383 4.17 -9.85 9.25
CA TYR A 383 4.33 -8.87 8.17
C TYR A 383 3.16 -8.82 7.19
N ASN A 384 2.62 -9.97 6.78
CA ASN A 384 1.68 -10.01 5.66
C ASN A 384 0.33 -9.38 6.03
N ALA A 385 -0.23 -8.63 5.08
CA ALA A 385 -1.64 -8.24 5.11
C ALA A 385 -2.52 -9.46 4.77
N THR A 386 -2.10 -10.27 3.80
CA THR A 386 -2.67 -11.60 3.51
C THR A 386 -1.59 -12.52 2.93
N THR A 387 -1.72 -13.83 3.08
CA THR A 387 -0.73 -14.81 2.62
C THR A 387 -1.32 -15.63 1.47
N PHE A 388 -0.57 -15.77 0.39
CA PHE A 388 -0.97 -16.62 -0.73
C PHE A 388 -1.01 -18.09 -0.30
N ASN A 389 -2.13 -18.76 -0.57
CA ASN A 389 -2.26 -20.20 -0.34
C ASN A 389 -2.23 -20.94 -1.69
N PRO A 390 -1.14 -21.65 -2.05
CA PRO A 390 -1.07 -22.37 -3.32
C PRO A 390 -2.02 -23.57 -3.42
N VAL A 391 -2.57 -24.05 -2.29
CA VAL A 391 -3.60 -25.11 -2.27
C VAL A 391 -5.01 -24.54 -2.46
N SER A 392 -5.23 -23.26 -2.10
CA SER A 392 -6.50 -22.56 -2.30
C SER A 392 -6.28 -21.09 -2.73
N PRO A 393 -5.86 -20.85 -3.99
CA PRO A 393 -5.46 -19.51 -4.46
C PRO A 393 -6.52 -18.40 -4.34
N GLY A 394 -7.81 -18.77 -4.35
CA GLY A 394 -8.96 -17.87 -4.25
C GLY A 394 -9.64 -17.85 -2.88
N ASP A 395 -8.91 -18.24 -1.82
CA ASP A 395 -9.36 -18.16 -0.43
C ASP A 395 -8.26 -17.55 0.43
N LEU A 396 -8.14 -16.23 0.35
CA LEU A 396 -7.06 -15.47 0.97
C LEU A 396 -7.49 -14.97 2.36
N PRO A 397 -6.69 -15.17 3.42
CA PRO A 397 -7.02 -14.69 4.76
C PRO A 397 -7.12 -13.16 4.81
N ALA A 398 -7.72 -12.61 5.86
CA ALA A 398 -7.89 -11.16 6.07
C ALA A 398 -8.59 -10.42 4.91
N THR A 399 -9.55 -11.08 4.25
CA THR A 399 -10.40 -10.50 3.19
C THR A 399 -11.88 -10.31 3.58
N ASP A 400 -12.27 -10.70 4.80
CA ASP A 400 -13.51 -10.21 5.41
C ASP A 400 -13.30 -8.77 5.91
N LEU A 401 -13.66 -7.81 5.05
CA LEU A 401 -13.59 -6.38 5.34
C LEU A 401 -14.96 -5.85 5.84
N SER A 402 -15.82 -6.70 6.39
CA SER A 402 -17.18 -6.30 6.75
C SER A 402 -17.24 -5.26 7.87
N ALA A 403 -16.24 -5.16 8.75
CA ALA A 403 -16.14 -4.08 9.73
C ALA A 403 -15.89 -2.72 9.04
N PHE A 404 -14.94 -2.66 8.11
CA PHE A 404 -14.66 -1.48 7.30
C PHE A 404 -15.89 -1.05 6.48
N ALA A 405 -16.57 -2.00 5.83
CA ALA A 405 -17.80 -1.72 5.09
C ALA A 405 -18.94 -1.21 5.99
N LYS A 406 -19.08 -1.71 7.23
CA LYS A 406 -20.18 -1.38 8.16
C LYS A 406 -20.08 0.03 8.74
N HIS A 407 -18.89 0.55 9.03
CA HIS A 407 -18.76 1.94 9.49
C HIS A 407 -18.93 2.96 8.33
N GLY A 408 -18.85 2.48 7.07
CA GLY A 408 -19.08 3.27 5.86
C GLY A 408 -17.86 3.45 4.95
N GLY A 409 -16.69 2.94 5.38
CA GLY A 409 -15.40 3.13 4.73
C GLY A 409 -15.35 2.76 3.25
N LYS A 410 -14.57 3.51 2.47
CA LYS A 410 -14.39 3.30 1.01
C LYS A 410 -12.95 2.97 0.65
N LEU A 411 -12.77 1.91 -0.14
CA LEU A 411 -11.47 1.39 -0.57
C LEU A 411 -11.34 1.50 -2.08
N ILE A 412 -10.34 2.26 -2.54
CA ILE A 412 -9.84 2.21 -3.91
C ILE A 412 -8.56 1.38 -3.92
N ILE A 413 -8.56 0.25 -4.61
CA ILE A 413 -7.36 -0.51 -4.91
C ILE A 413 -6.91 -0.15 -6.33
N TYR A 414 -5.61 0.07 -6.54
CA TYR A 414 -5.06 0.24 -7.90
C TYR A 414 -3.77 -0.55 -8.07
N HIS A 415 -3.49 -0.97 -9.31
CA HIS A 415 -2.27 -1.70 -9.64
C HIS A 415 -1.87 -1.48 -11.09
N GLY A 416 -0.59 -1.27 -11.36
CA GLY A 416 -0.06 -1.28 -12.72
C GLY A 416 -0.04 -2.68 -13.34
N TRP A 417 -0.59 -2.85 -14.55
CA TRP A 417 -0.50 -4.14 -15.26
C TRP A 417 0.94 -4.49 -15.70
N ALA A 418 1.82 -3.50 -15.76
CA ALA A 418 3.24 -3.66 -16.08
C ALA A 418 4.13 -3.63 -14.82
N ASP A 419 3.54 -3.71 -13.61
CA ASP A 419 4.30 -3.80 -12.36
C ASP A 419 5.08 -5.12 -12.29
N MET A 420 6.39 -4.98 -12.35
CA MET A 420 7.34 -6.08 -12.36
C MET A 420 7.86 -6.40 -10.95
N LEU A 421 7.76 -5.44 -10.03
CA LEU A 421 8.27 -5.54 -8.67
C LEU A 421 7.21 -6.08 -7.72
N VAL A 422 5.98 -5.56 -7.71
CA VAL A 422 4.86 -6.21 -7.03
C VAL A 422 3.96 -6.76 -8.12
N THR A 423 3.89 -8.08 -8.32
CA THR A 423 3.17 -8.57 -9.49
C THR A 423 1.63 -8.48 -9.30
N PRO A 424 0.88 -8.05 -10.32
CA PRO A 424 -0.54 -7.67 -10.19
C PRO A 424 -1.49 -8.82 -9.85
N GLN A 425 -1.10 -10.08 -10.06
CA GLN A 425 -1.97 -11.25 -9.94
C GLN A 425 -2.47 -11.49 -8.51
N LEU A 426 -1.68 -11.18 -7.47
CA LEU A 426 -2.15 -11.29 -6.09
C LEU A 426 -3.25 -10.26 -5.78
N THR A 427 -3.21 -9.09 -6.41
CA THR A 427 -4.21 -8.03 -6.18
C THR A 427 -5.57 -8.38 -6.79
N THR A 428 -5.59 -9.01 -7.97
CA THR A 428 -6.86 -9.50 -8.55
C THR A 428 -7.47 -10.61 -7.69
N LEU A 429 -6.65 -11.56 -7.21
CA LEU A 429 -7.10 -12.62 -6.30
C LEU A 429 -7.60 -12.06 -4.95
N TYR A 430 -6.93 -11.05 -4.40
CA TYR A 430 -7.32 -10.38 -3.16
C TYR A 430 -8.70 -9.70 -3.29
N TYR A 431 -8.92 -8.96 -4.37
CA TYR A 431 -10.21 -8.32 -4.63
C TYR A 431 -11.34 -9.33 -4.90
N GLU A 432 -11.04 -10.44 -5.58
CA GLU A 432 -11.99 -11.55 -5.77
C GLU A 432 -12.35 -12.25 -4.45
N SER A 433 -11.38 -12.39 -3.53
CA SER A 433 -11.61 -12.91 -2.19
C SER A 433 -12.45 -11.95 -1.33
N ILE A 434 -12.20 -10.63 -1.41
CA ILE A 434 -13.09 -9.61 -0.79
C ILE A 434 -14.51 -9.73 -1.35
N ALA A 435 -14.67 -9.86 -2.66
CA ALA A 435 -15.97 -10.04 -3.31
C ALA A 435 -16.69 -11.30 -2.83
N LYS A 436 -15.97 -12.41 -2.64
CA LYS A 436 -16.51 -13.65 -2.06
C LYS A 436 -17.02 -13.44 -0.63
N HIS A 437 -16.24 -12.78 0.24
CA HIS A 437 -16.64 -12.50 1.62
C HIS A 437 -17.79 -11.48 1.73
N ALA A 438 -17.87 -10.50 0.82
CA ALA A 438 -18.96 -9.53 0.76
C ALA A 438 -20.31 -10.13 0.29
N GLY A 439 -20.33 -11.39 -0.18
CA GLY A 439 -21.52 -12.03 -0.75
C GLY A 439 -21.69 -11.83 -2.27
N GLY A 440 -20.69 -11.26 -2.93
CA GLY A 440 -20.64 -11.08 -4.38
C GLY A 440 -19.88 -9.80 -4.80
N LEU A 441 -19.49 -9.75 -6.07
CA LEU A 441 -18.91 -8.55 -6.67
C LEU A 441 -19.81 -7.30 -6.57
N PRO A 442 -21.16 -7.38 -6.71
CA PRO A 442 -22.02 -6.22 -6.50
C PRO A 442 -21.87 -5.63 -5.10
N GLN A 443 -21.88 -6.46 -4.07
CA GLN A 443 -21.77 -6.06 -2.67
C GLN A 443 -20.38 -5.51 -2.34
N ALA A 444 -19.31 -6.09 -2.89
CA ALA A 444 -17.98 -5.50 -2.76
C ALA A 444 -17.92 -4.12 -3.42
N ARG A 445 -18.53 -3.90 -4.60
CA ARG A 445 -18.49 -2.61 -5.32
C ARG A 445 -19.19 -1.44 -4.60
N ASP A 446 -19.94 -1.70 -3.53
CA ASP A 446 -20.54 -0.69 -2.65
C ASP A 446 -19.52 -0.05 -1.67
N PHE A 447 -18.38 -0.71 -1.43
CA PHE A 447 -17.33 -0.20 -0.54
C PHE A 447 -15.88 -0.37 -1.06
N ALA A 448 -15.60 -1.30 -1.97
CA ALA A 448 -14.29 -1.57 -2.53
C ALA A 448 -14.29 -1.64 -4.08
N ARG A 449 -13.37 -0.94 -4.74
CA ARG A 449 -13.20 -0.95 -6.21
C ARG A 449 -11.73 -1.09 -6.61
N LEU A 450 -11.46 -1.99 -7.55
CA LEU A 450 -10.11 -2.24 -8.09
C LEU A 450 -9.96 -1.60 -9.48
N PHE A 451 -8.84 -0.92 -9.72
CA PHE A 451 -8.46 -0.33 -11.01
C PHE A 451 -7.11 -0.87 -11.48
N MET A 452 -7.13 -1.72 -12.52
CA MET A 452 -5.91 -2.27 -13.13
C MET A 452 -5.45 -1.37 -14.28
N ILE A 453 -4.34 -0.66 -14.11
CA ILE A 453 -3.86 0.42 -14.99
C ILE A 453 -2.92 -0.14 -16.07
N PRO A 454 -3.29 -0.16 -17.36
CA PRO A 454 -2.41 -0.66 -18.42
C PRO A 454 -1.12 0.17 -18.55
N GLY A 455 0.02 -0.51 -18.68
CA GLY A 455 1.33 0.10 -18.90
C GLY A 455 1.96 0.83 -17.71
N MET A 456 1.22 1.09 -16.62
CA MET A 456 1.81 1.59 -15.36
C MET A 456 2.75 0.54 -14.77
N ASP A 457 3.96 0.97 -14.43
CA ASP A 457 5.00 0.23 -13.70
C ASP A 457 4.72 0.21 -12.19
N HIS A 458 5.64 -0.32 -11.39
CA HIS A 458 5.56 -0.29 -9.93
C HIS A 458 5.26 1.11 -9.38
N CYS A 459 4.03 1.29 -8.88
CA CYS A 459 3.46 2.56 -8.44
C CYS A 459 3.47 3.71 -9.48
N GLY A 460 3.97 3.51 -10.70
CA GLY A 460 4.29 4.58 -11.64
C GLY A 460 5.58 5.35 -11.30
N VAL A 461 6.55 4.70 -10.65
CA VAL A 461 7.89 5.24 -10.36
C VAL A 461 8.66 5.51 -11.66
N PHE A 462 8.51 4.63 -12.63
CA PHE A 462 9.05 4.75 -13.98
C PHE A 462 7.92 4.88 -15.00
N SER A 463 8.19 5.60 -16.09
CA SER A 463 7.19 5.89 -17.14
C SER A 463 7.73 5.62 -18.54
N ASN A 464 8.64 4.65 -18.65
CA ASN A 464 9.20 4.14 -19.90
C ASN A 464 8.10 3.64 -20.86
N GLY A 465 8.38 3.69 -22.16
CA GLY A 465 7.46 3.21 -23.19
C GLY A 465 6.08 3.89 -23.09
N PRO A 466 4.98 3.13 -23.02
CA PRO A 466 3.66 3.70 -22.89
C PRO A 466 3.28 4.07 -21.45
N GLY A 467 4.07 3.72 -20.43
CA GLY A 467 3.67 3.80 -19.02
C GLY A 467 3.51 5.20 -18.46
N ILE A 468 2.64 5.36 -17.46
CA ILE A 468 2.33 6.65 -16.80
C ILE A 468 2.99 6.76 -15.43
N THR A 469 3.18 7.99 -14.96
CA THR A 469 3.52 8.29 -13.56
C THR A 469 2.31 8.09 -12.64
N ASP A 470 2.57 8.00 -11.34
CA ASP A 470 1.55 7.97 -10.28
C ASP A 470 0.50 9.10 -10.38
N THR A 471 0.95 10.31 -10.71
CA THR A 471 0.17 11.53 -10.96
C THR A 471 -0.60 11.51 -12.27
N GLY A 472 -0.43 10.49 -13.12
CA GLY A 472 -1.23 10.25 -14.31
C GLY A 472 -2.67 9.81 -14.01
N VAL A 473 -3.02 9.58 -12.74
CA VAL A 473 -4.37 9.31 -12.23
C VAL A 473 -4.65 10.16 -10.97
N ASP A 474 -5.89 10.64 -10.79
CA ASP A 474 -6.33 11.34 -9.57
C ASP A 474 -7.32 10.47 -8.79
N LEU A 475 -6.75 9.55 -8.00
CA LEU A 475 -7.52 8.61 -7.17
C LEU A 475 -8.07 9.28 -5.91
N LEU A 476 -7.45 10.35 -5.41
CA LEU A 476 -7.90 11.06 -4.21
C LEU A 476 -9.21 11.81 -4.47
N THR A 477 -9.35 12.52 -5.61
CA THR A 477 -10.62 13.15 -5.98
C THR A 477 -11.73 12.13 -6.20
N ALA A 478 -11.41 10.95 -6.75
CA ALA A 478 -12.36 9.86 -6.90
C ALA A 478 -12.83 9.30 -5.55
N LEU A 479 -11.91 9.16 -4.58
CA LEU A 479 -12.20 8.68 -3.23
C LEU A 479 -13.00 9.71 -2.40
N GLU A 480 -12.62 10.99 -2.43
CA GLU A 480 -13.39 12.09 -1.84
C GLU A 480 -14.85 12.07 -2.34
N GLY A 481 -15.04 11.98 -3.67
CA GLY A 481 -16.37 11.90 -4.28
C GLY A 481 -17.20 10.72 -3.76
N TRP A 482 -16.56 9.57 -3.51
CA TRP A 482 -17.24 8.40 -2.99
C TRP A 482 -17.58 8.52 -1.50
N VAL A 483 -16.61 8.92 -0.66
CA VAL A 483 -16.77 9.03 0.80
C VAL A 483 -17.73 10.16 1.17
N GLU A 484 -17.65 11.31 0.53
CA GLU A 484 -18.40 12.52 0.92
C GLU A 484 -19.75 12.66 0.22
N LYS A 485 -19.91 12.08 -0.98
CA LYS A 485 -21.07 12.31 -1.86
C LYS A 485 -21.73 11.01 -2.34
N GLY A 486 -21.22 9.84 -1.94
CA GLY A 486 -21.69 8.54 -2.43
C GLY A 486 -21.39 8.27 -3.91
N ALA A 487 -20.60 9.13 -4.58
CA ALA A 487 -20.32 9.06 -6.00
C ALA A 487 -19.21 8.05 -6.30
N ALA A 488 -19.57 6.76 -6.29
CA ALA A 488 -18.64 5.66 -6.49
C ALA A 488 -18.03 5.66 -7.92
N PRO A 489 -16.69 5.64 -8.08
CA PRO A 489 -16.06 5.78 -9.39
C PRO A 489 -16.16 4.51 -10.23
N ASP A 490 -16.91 4.51 -11.34
CA ASP A 490 -16.95 3.36 -12.28
C ASP A 490 -15.74 3.32 -13.22
N GLN A 491 -15.07 4.45 -13.38
CA GLN A 491 -13.81 4.60 -14.12
C GLN A 491 -13.00 5.79 -13.58
N VAL A 492 -11.69 5.75 -13.75
CA VAL A 492 -10.77 6.89 -13.54
C VAL A 492 -10.02 7.18 -14.83
N LEU A 493 -9.49 8.39 -15.01
CA LEU A 493 -8.77 8.77 -16.24
C LEU A 493 -7.27 8.59 -16.05
N ALA A 494 -6.67 7.65 -16.78
CA ALA A 494 -5.22 7.55 -16.95
C ALA A 494 -4.75 8.51 -18.05
N THR A 495 -3.72 9.29 -17.77
CA THR A 495 -3.09 10.22 -18.71
C THR A 495 -1.58 10.03 -18.74
N LYS A 496 -1.02 9.79 -19.93
CA LYS A 496 0.41 9.94 -20.19
C LYS A 496 0.69 11.37 -20.62
N VAL A 497 1.74 11.99 -20.06
CA VAL A 497 2.24 13.30 -20.49
C VAL A 497 3.65 13.22 -21.08
N ASP A 498 4.03 14.26 -21.82
CA ASP A 498 5.42 14.55 -22.19
C ASP A 498 6.15 15.36 -21.09
N ASP A 499 7.43 15.67 -21.32
CA ASP A 499 8.28 16.46 -20.39
C ASP A 499 7.76 17.90 -20.14
N LYS A 500 6.75 18.35 -20.90
CA LYS A 500 6.08 19.66 -20.77
C LYS A 500 4.67 19.54 -20.15
N GLY A 501 4.30 18.36 -19.67
CA GLY A 501 2.98 18.09 -19.10
C GLY A 501 1.85 18.01 -20.13
N GLN A 502 2.15 17.93 -21.44
CA GLN A 502 1.12 17.82 -22.47
C GLN A 502 0.66 16.37 -22.63
N PRO A 503 -0.66 16.08 -22.66
CA PRO A 503 -1.16 14.73 -22.84
C PRO A 503 -0.71 14.09 -24.17
N LEU A 504 0.01 12.98 -24.08
CA LEU A 504 0.38 12.13 -25.23
C LEU A 504 -0.74 11.13 -25.55
N TRP A 505 -1.29 10.49 -24.51
CA TRP A 505 -2.48 9.65 -24.61
C TRP A 505 -3.32 9.71 -23.32
N GLN A 506 -4.63 9.45 -23.46
CA GLN A 506 -5.55 9.30 -22.33
C GLN A 506 -6.44 8.06 -22.49
N ARG A 507 -6.72 7.37 -21.38
CA ARG A 507 -7.63 6.19 -21.35
C ARG A 507 -8.47 6.16 -20.08
N PRO A 508 -9.75 5.74 -20.17
CA PRO A 508 -10.46 5.30 -18.98
C PRO A 508 -9.79 4.03 -18.43
N VAL A 509 -9.54 3.98 -17.13
CA VAL A 509 -9.26 2.75 -16.38
C VAL A 509 -10.55 2.38 -15.67
N CYS A 510 -11.08 1.21 -15.98
CA CYS A 510 -12.40 0.77 -15.56
C CYS A 510 -12.34 0.04 -14.21
N ALA A 511 -13.43 0.10 -13.43
CA ALA A 511 -13.57 -0.74 -12.25
C ALA A 511 -13.60 -2.23 -12.64
N TRP A 512 -12.70 -3.02 -12.05
CA TRP A 512 -12.56 -4.46 -12.30
C TRP A 512 -13.89 -5.23 -12.14
N PRO A 513 -14.19 -6.22 -13.00
CA PRO A 513 -13.37 -6.78 -14.07
C PRO A 513 -13.50 -6.08 -15.43
N GLN A 514 -14.10 -4.89 -15.51
CA GLN A 514 -14.24 -4.20 -16.79
C GLN A 514 -12.89 -3.72 -17.33
N THR A 515 -12.80 -3.60 -18.66
CA THR A 515 -11.61 -3.12 -19.36
C THR A 515 -11.98 -2.09 -20.43
N ALA A 516 -11.05 -1.18 -20.73
CA ALA A 516 -11.24 -0.16 -21.74
C ALA A 516 -11.25 -0.80 -23.14
N THR A 517 -12.39 -0.74 -23.83
CA THR A 517 -12.54 -1.32 -25.16
C THR A 517 -12.63 -0.20 -26.20
N TYR A 518 -11.73 -0.21 -27.20
CA TYR A 518 -11.76 0.72 -28.33
C TYR A 518 -13.09 0.63 -29.07
N LYS A 519 -13.67 1.78 -29.39
CA LYS A 519 -14.92 1.91 -30.17
C LYS A 519 -14.62 2.48 -31.56
N SER A 520 -14.11 3.71 -31.61
CA SER A 520 -13.89 4.48 -32.84
C SER A 520 -13.10 5.74 -32.52
N GLY A 521 -12.42 6.34 -33.49
CA GLY A 521 -11.71 7.62 -33.32
C GLY A 521 -10.20 7.47 -33.16
N ALA A 522 -9.53 8.51 -32.67
CA ALA A 522 -8.08 8.51 -32.50
C ALA A 522 -7.69 7.69 -31.25
N PRO A 523 -6.88 6.61 -31.36
CA PRO A 523 -6.59 5.72 -30.23
C PRO A 523 -5.94 6.39 -29.00
N ASN A 524 -5.32 7.56 -29.15
CA ASN A 524 -4.72 8.28 -28.03
C ASN A 524 -5.73 9.13 -27.22
N LEU A 525 -7.01 9.20 -27.63
CA LEU A 525 -8.05 9.95 -26.91
C LEU A 525 -8.96 9.03 -26.08
N ALA A 526 -9.27 9.44 -24.85
CA ALA A 526 -10.08 8.65 -23.93
C ALA A 526 -11.51 8.39 -24.42
N ASN A 527 -12.11 9.34 -25.15
CA ASN A 527 -13.45 9.19 -25.74
C ASN A 527 -13.54 8.17 -26.88
N SER A 528 -12.40 7.65 -27.36
CA SER A 528 -12.36 6.54 -28.32
C SER A 528 -12.58 5.17 -27.65
N TYR A 529 -12.76 5.14 -26.34
CA TYR A 529 -12.86 3.94 -25.50
C TYR A 529 -14.11 4.01 -24.62
N ALA A 530 -14.64 2.85 -24.27
CA ALA A 530 -15.63 2.72 -23.20
C ALA A 530 -15.36 1.45 -22.38
N CYS A 531 -15.70 1.50 -21.10
CA CYS A 531 -15.65 0.34 -20.23
C CYS A 531 -16.66 -0.72 -20.69
N ALA A 532 -16.18 -1.95 -20.79
CA ALA A 532 -17.00 -3.13 -21.08
C ALA A 532 -16.47 -4.32 -20.27
N ASN A 533 -17.32 -5.32 -20.08
CA ASN A 533 -16.87 -6.62 -19.56
C ASN A 533 -15.85 -7.24 -20.55
N PRO A 534 -14.93 -8.10 -20.07
CA PRO A 534 -13.88 -8.71 -20.90
C PRO A 534 -14.40 -9.41 -22.16
#